data_AF-A0A2C9W105-F1
#
_entry.id   AF-A0A2C9W105-F1
#
_cell.length_a   1.000
_cell.length_b   1.000
_cell.length_c   1.000
_cell.angle_alpha   90.00
_cell.angle_beta   90.00
_cell.angle_gamma   90.00
#
_symmetry.space_group_name_H-M   'P 1'
#
loop_
_entity.id
_entity.type
_entity.pdbx_description
1 polymer ?
#
loop_
_entity_poly.entity_id
_entity_poly.type
_entity_poly.pdbx_seq_one_letter_code
_entity_poly.pdbx_strand_id
1 'polypeptide(L)'
;MEKENVSDLDFVDDFFISALFVLDNEEHQEDVFSLYAQELQLQETLMGSVIISQMEMSNPPSALMIEPPPAENLQEAGQSSSLEMCFCEICTETKESNQMFTTERCAHSYCSDCIGKHVAAKVEDSITKVTCPALNCEAVLELETCRVKLSKEVIDFWEEALCKELISASQMFYCPFRDCSAMLAAGNEGEAITESECPFCYRLFCARCCVPWHSGIECEVFQELNEDERGREDLMVMEIAKEKKWSRCPNCKFYVERTEGCPHITCRCSFQFCYGCESKWTENHHGCSRD
;
A
#
# COMPACT_ATOMS: atom_id res chain seq x y z
N MET A 1 12.97 -21.20 -48.28
CA MET A 1 12.75 -22.42 -47.48
C MET A 1 14.10 -22.80 -46.90
N GLU A 2 14.14 -23.14 -45.61
CA GLU A 2 15.31 -23.41 -44.75
C GLU A 2 16.00 -22.12 -44.26
N LYS A 3 15.81 -21.71 -43.00
CA LYS A 3 16.30 -22.23 -41.69
C LYS A 3 17.66 -21.63 -41.35
N GLU A 4 17.66 -20.63 -40.46
CA GLU A 4 18.76 -20.37 -39.54
C GLU A 4 18.19 -20.15 -38.13
N ASN A 5 18.60 -21.05 -37.23
CA ASN A 5 18.48 -20.99 -35.78
C ASN A 5 19.51 -19.98 -35.26
N VAL A 6 19.10 -19.05 -34.39
CA VAL A 6 20.02 -18.24 -33.60
C VAL A 6 19.48 -18.08 -32.17
N SER A 7 20.22 -18.74 -31.27
CA SER A 7 20.45 -18.53 -29.84
C SER A 7 19.27 -18.42 -28.86
N ASP A 8 19.04 -19.54 -28.15
CA ASP A 8 18.86 -19.53 -26.70
C ASP A 8 20.06 -18.83 -26.05
N LEU A 9 19.85 -17.66 -25.47
CA LEU A 9 20.64 -17.02 -24.40
C LEU A 9 19.94 -15.70 -24.10
N ASP A 10 19.24 -15.66 -22.97
CA ASP A 10 19.09 -14.50 -22.07
C ASP A 10 17.83 -14.69 -21.20
N PHE A 11 17.90 -15.68 -20.31
CA PHE A 11 17.17 -15.62 -19.04
C PHE A 11 18.21 -15.28 -17.98
N VAL A 12 18.61 -14.01 -17.94
CA VAL A 12 19.39 -13.48 -16.82
C VAL A 12 18.36 -13.01 -15.81
N ASP A 13 18.31 -13.74 -14.71
CA ASP A 13 17.41 -13.52 -13.57
C ASP A 13 17.51 -12.07 -13.07
N ASP A 14 16.36 -11.42 -12.81
CA ASP A 14 16.24 -10.02 -12.35
C ASP A 14 17.00 -9.74 -11.03
N PHE A 15 17.44 -10.80 -10.36
CA PHE A 15 18.29 -10.75 -9.18
C PHE A 15 19.72 -10.28 -9.48
N PHE A 16 20.28 -10.60 -10.66
CA PHE A 16 21.67 -10.29 -11.00
C PHE A 16 21.87 -8.80 -11.33
N ILE A 17 20.84 -8.13 -11.87
CA ILE A 17 20.88 -6.69 -12.18
C ILE A 17 20.85 -5.85 -10.90
N SER A 18 20.15 -6.30 -9.86
CA SER A 18 20.14 -5.60 -8.57
C SER A 18 21.50 -5.64 -7.86
N ALA A 19 22.28 -6.71 -8.03
CA ALA A 19 23.61 -6.81 -7.43
C ALA A 19 24.66 -5.91 -8.12
N LEU A 20 24.53 -5.67 -9.44
CA LEU A 20 25.47 -4.83 -10.19
C LEU A 20 25.31 -3.33 -9.91
N PHE A 21 24.12 -2.86 -9.52
CA PHE A 21 23.87 -1.45 -9.19
C PHE A 21 24.34 -1.05 -7.78
N VAL A 22 24.57 -2.00 -6.88
CA VAL A 22 24.96 -1.72 -5.49
C VAL A 22 26.48 -1.59 -5.32
N LEU A 23 27.28 -2.03 -6.30
CA LEU A 23 28.74 -1.99 -6.22
C LEU A 23 29.37 -0.60 -6.43
N ASP A 24 28.59 0.43 -6.77
CA ASP A 24 29.09 1.80 -6.98
C ASP A 24 28.97 2.71 -5.75
N ASN A 25 28.40 2.24 -4.63
CA ASN A 25 28.28 3.02 -3.38
C ASN A 25 29.03 2.34 -2.22
N GLU A 26 30.16 2.92 -1.82
CA GLU A 26 31.05 2.42 -0.74
C GLU A 26 30.38 2.34 0.65
N GLU A 27 29.19 2.90 0.85
CA GLU A 27 28.50 2.92 2.15
C GLU A 27 27.55 1.74 2.42
N HIS A 28 27.24 0.88 1.45
CA HIS A 28 26.20 -0.18 1.61
C HIS A 28 26.72 -1.61 1.45
N GLN A 29 28.05 -1.78 1.46
CA GLN A 29 28.67 -3.08 1.23
C GLN A 29 28.44 -4.08 2.37
N GLU A 30 28.30 -3.63 3.63
CA GLU A 30 28.10 -4.52 4.79
C GLU A 30 26.69 -5.15 4.85
N ASP A 31 25.65 -4.45 4.40
CA ASP A 31 24.26 -4.94 4.46
C ASP A 31 23.97 -6.04 3.41
N VAL A 32 24.62 -5.97 2.25
CA VAL A 32 24.46 -6.98 1.18
C VAL A 32 25.07 -8.33 1.57
N PHE A 33 26.22 -8.31 2.27
CA PHE A 33 26.85 -9.55 2.77
C PHE A 33 25.98 -10.25 3.83
N SER A 34 25.25 -9.48 4.65
CA SER A 34 24.35 -10.03 5.67
C SER A 34 23.14 -10.74 5.04
N LEU A 35 22.50 -10.11 4.05
CA LEU A 35 21.37 -10.71 3.33
C LEU A 35 21.77 -11.99 2.59
N TYR A 36 22.94 -12.01 1.95
CA TYR A 36 23.44 -13.20 1.24
C TYR A 36 23.77 -14.36 2.20
N ALA A 37 24.34 -14.05 3.37
CA ALA A 37 24.60 -15.06 4.40
C ALA A 37 23.30 -15.66 4.96
N GLN A 38 22.25 -14.86 5.10
CA GLN A 38 20.95 -15.30 5.59
C GLN A 38 20.24 -16.21 4.58
N GLU A 39 20.34 -15.92 3.29
CA GLU A 39 19.79 -16.76 2.22
C GLU A 39 20.49 -18.13 2.16
N LEU A 40 21.82 -18.17 2.31
CA LEU A 40 22.57 -19.42 2.38
C LEU A 40 22.16 -20.29 3.57
N GLN A 41 21.96 -19.69 4.75
CA GLN A 41 21.50 -20.41 5.94
C GLN A 41 20.08 -20.98 5.77
N LEU A 42 19.21 -20.26 5.06
CA LEU A 42 17.86 -20.73 4.72
C LEU A 42 17.93 -21.95 3.81
N GLN A 43 18.74 -21.90 2.76
CA GLN A 43 18.93 -23.01 1.83
C GLN A 43 19.51 -24.25 2.50
N GLU A 44 20.50 -24.10 3.38
CA GLU A 44 21.07 -25.21 4.17
C GLU A 44 20.02 -25.85 5.09
N THR A 45 19.18 -25.03 5.73
CA THR A 45 18.10 -25.51 6.61
C THR A 45 17.04 -26.27 5.83
N LEU A 46 16.65 -25.78 4.65
CA LEU A 46 15.70 -26.45 3.77
C LEU A 46 16.25 -27.79 3.26
N MET A 47 17.53 -27.84 2.88
CA MET A 47 18.19 -29.09 2.46
C MET A 47 18.26 -30.10 3.61
N GLY A 48 18.56 -29.67 4.83
CA GLY A 48 18.53 -30.54 6.03
C GLY A 48 17.14 -31.08 6.33
N SER A 49 16.10 -30.26 6.15
CA SER A 49 14.69 -30.64 6.36
C SER A 49 14.26 -31.77 5.40
N VAL A 50 14.64 -31.66 4.12
CA VAL A 50 14.33 -32.67 3.09
C VAL A 50 15.00 -34.01 3.40
N ILE A 51 16.24 -33.99 3.92
CA ILE A 51 16.96 -35.21 4.30
C ILE A 51 16.28 -35.90 5.49
N ILE A 52 15.79 -35.14 6.47
CA ILE A 52 15.05 -35.69 7.63
C ILE A 52 13.73 -36.34 7.18
N SER A 53 12.98 -35.70 6.27
CA SER A 53 11.74 -36.28 5.73
C SER A 53 11.97 -37.55 4.90
N GLN A 54 13.14 -37.73 4.28
CA GLN A 54 13.47 -38.93 3.51
C GLN A 54 13.87 -40.13 4.39
N MET A 55 14.34 -39.90 5.62
CA MET A 55 14.73 -40.97 6.54
C MET A 55 13.52 -41.66 7.21
N GLU A 56 12.38 -41.00 7.32
CA GLU A 56 11.18 -41.54 7.98
C GLU A 56 10.38 -42.56 7.13
N MET A 57 10.72 -42.74 5.86
CA MET A 57 10.01 -43.68 4.96
C MET A 57 10.55 -45.13 4.96
N SER A 58 11.40 -45.52 5.92
CA SER A 58 12.09 -46.81 5.89
C SER A 58 11.87 -47.78 7.07
N ASN A 59 10.94 -47.51 8.01
CA ASN A 59 10.61 -48.48 9.06
C ASN A 59 9.08 -48.65 9.26
N PRO A 60 8.53 -49.88 9.21
CA PRO A 60 7.13 -50.12 9.54
C PRO A 60 6.95 -50.34 11.06
N PRO A 61 5.86 -49.86 11.69
CA PRO A 61 5.52 -50.27 13.04
C PRO A 61 4.77 -51.61 13.04
N SER A 62 5.25 -52.52 13.89
CA SER A 62 4.67 -53.83 14.17
C SER A 62 3.28 -53.75 14.83
N ALA A 63 2.43 -54.72 14.46
CA ALA A 63 1.07 -54.92 14.93
C ALA A 63 0.96 -55.34 16.40
N LEU A 64 -0.12 -54.90 17.07
CA LEU A 64 -0.77 -55.63 18.17
C LEU A 64 -2.29 -55.48 18.09
N MET A 65 -2.95 -56.64 18.06
CA MET A 65 -4.40 -56.88 18.03
C MET A 65 -4.95 -56.89 19.45
N ILE A 66 -6.09 -56.24 19.72
CA ILE A 66 -6.96 -56.53 20.88
C ILE A 66 -8.43 -56.40 20.43
N GLU A 67 -9.22 -57.44 20.73
CA GLU A 67 -10.63 -57.69 20.39
C GLU A 67 -11.66 -56.81 21.13
N PRO A 68 -12.93 -56.73 20.67
CA PRO A 68 -13.95 -55.82 21.20
C PRO A 68 -14.76 -56.42 22.39
N PRO A 69 -15.23 -55.59 23.34
CA PRO A 69 -16.17 -56.04 24.37
C PRO A 69 -17.64 -55.93 23.91
N PRO A 70 -18.56 -56.69 24.54
CA PRO A 70 -19.91 -56.92 24.03
C PRO A 70 -20.89 -55.81 24.42
N ALA A 71 -21.98 -55.74 23.63
CA ALA A 71 -23.11 -54.87 23.85
C ALA A 71 -23.91 -55.27 25.10
N GLU A 72 -24.10 -54.32 26.03
CA GLU A 72 -25.20 -54.35 26.98
C GLU A 72 -25.90 -53.00 27.07
N ASN A 73 -27.22 -53.10 27.10
CA ASN A 73 -28.21 -52.05 27.03
C ASN A 73 -28.60 -51.69 28.46
N LEU A 74 -28.32 -50.48 28.90
CA LEU A 74 -28.89 -49.93 30.13
C LEU A 74 -29.34 -48.50 29.85
N GLN A 75 -30.66 -48.33 29.81
CA GLN A 75 -31.37 -47.06 29.83
C GLN A 75 -31.08 -46.36 31.15
N GLU A 76 -30.47 -45.18 31.12
CA GLU A 76 -30.54 -44.22 32.21
C GLU A 76 -30.81 -42.82 31.66
N ALA A 77 -31.69 -42.11 32.37
CA ALA A 77 -32.32 -40.86 31.98
C ALA A 77 -31.30 -39.73 31.83
N GLY A 78 -30.97 -39.38 30.58
CA GLY A 78 -30.23 -38.18 30.22
C GLY A 78 -31.18 -37.10 29.70
N GLN A 79 -31.14 -35.92 30.30
CA GLN A 79 -31.74 -34.71 29.74
C GLN A 79 -31.16 -34.51 28.33
N SER A 80 -31.91 -34.91 27.31
CA SER A 80 -31.53 -34.63 25.92
C SER A 80 -31.71 -33.14 25.70
N SER A 81 -30.61 -32.38 25.68
CA SER A 81 -30.57 -31.15 24.91
C SER A 81 -30.71 -31.57 23.45
N SER A 82 -31.94 -31.70 22.97
CA SER A 82 -32.23 -31.99 21.58
C SER A 82 -31.58 -30.88 20.74
N LEU A 83 -30.44 -31.16 20.13
CA LEU A 83 -29.83 -30.24 19.17
C LEU A 83 -30.85 -30.12 18.03
N GLU A 84 -31.42 -28.93 17.86
CA GLU A 84 -32.28 -28.67 16.71
C GLU A 84 -31.41 -28.82 15.45
N MET A 85 -31.84 -29.74 14.59
CA MET A 85 -31.18 -30.08 13.34
C MET A 85 -31.93 -29.40 12.21
N CYS A 86 -31.22 -28.65 11.38
CA CYS A 86 -31.75 -27.91 10.25
C CYS A 86 -31.18 -28.45 8.93
N PHE A 87 -31.96 -28.40 7.87
CA PHE A 87 -31.54 -28.86 6.55
C PHE A 87 -31.02 -27.68 5.71
N CYS A 88 -29.85 -27.85 5.07
CA CYS A 88 -29.30 -26.88 4.13
C CYS A 88 -29.61 -27.29 2.69
N GLU A 89 -30.33 -26.45 1.95
CA GLU A 89 -30.74 -26.75 0.56
C GLU A 89 -29.58 -26.68 -0.45
N ILE A 90 -28.45 -26.04 -0.11
CA ILE A 90 -27.30 -25.89 -1.02
C ILE A 90 -26.45 -27.17 -1.03
N CYS A 91 -26.02 -27.65 0.14
CA CYS A 91 -25.22 -28.88 0.25
C CYS A 91 -26.07 -30.14 0.47
N THR A 92 -27.38 -30.01 0.68
CA THR A 92 -28.31 -31.11 0.97
C THR A 92 -27.97 -31.91 2.24
N GLU A 93 -27.28 -31.27 3.19
CA GLU A 93 -26.89 -31.89 4.47
C GLU A 93 -27.70 -31.30 5.63
N THR A 94 -27.90 -32.12 6.66
CA THR A 94 -28.48 -31.69 7.94
C THR A 94 -27.36 -31.19 8.86
N LYS A 95 -27.52 -30.00 9.41
CA LYS A 95 -26.57 -29.33 10.30
C LYS A 95 -27.23 -28.94 11.61
N GLU A 96 -26.43 -28.76 12.64
CA GLU A 96 -26.90 -28.21 13.91
C GLU A 96 -27.31 -26.73 13.75
N SER A 97 -28.27 -26.25 14.53
CA SER A 97 -28.70 -24.84 14.49
C SER A 97 -27.56 -23.83 14.70
N ASN A 98 -26.47 -24.19 15.40
CA ASN A 98 -25.29 -23.34 15.59
C ASN A 98 -24.46 -23.15 14.31
N GLN A 99 -24.50 -24.12 13.38
CA GLN A 99 -23.81 -24.14 12.09
C GLN A 99 -24.67 -23.54 10.97
N MET A 100 -25.94 -23.22 11.26
CA MET A 100 -26.79 -22.51 10.34
C MET A 100 -26.57 -21.01 10.43
N PHE A 101 -26.68 -20.37 9.28
CA PHE A 101 -26.63 -18.95 9.09
C PHE A 101 -28.03 -18.47 8.67
N THR A 102 -28.54 -17.50 9.42
CA THR A 102 -29.83 -16.83 9.20
C THR A 102 -29.61 -15.33 9.26
N THR A 103 -30.32 -14.58 8.43
CA THR A 103 -30.26 -13.12 8.41
C THR A 103 -31.62 -12.53 8.79
N GLU A 104 -31.66 -11.39 9.46
CA GLU A 104 -32.93 -10.74 9.82
C GLU A 104 -33.72 -10.21 8.61
N ARG A 105 -33.04 -10.05 7.47
CA ARG A 105 -33.59 -9.50 6.23
C ARG A 105 -34.34 -10.52 5.36
N CYS A 106 -34.24 -11.82 5.64
CA CYS A 106 -35.01 -12.86 4.96
C CYS A 106 -35.15 -14.14 5.80
N ALA A 107 -36.14 -14.98 5.52
CA ALA A 107 -36.36 -16.23 6.27
C ALA A 107 -35.50 -17.42 5.79
N HIS A 108 -34.58 -17.22 4.85
CA HIS A 108 -33.76 -18.29 4.29
C HIS A 108 -32.61 -18.64 5.23
N SER A 109 -32.30 -19.93 5.32
CA SER A 109 -31.27 -20.47 6.21
C SER A 109 -30.39 -21.45 5.46
N TYR A 110 -29.08 -21.26 5.56
CA TYR A 110 -28.08 -22.13 4.92
C TYR A 110 -26.95 -22.38 5.90
N CYS A 111 -26.19 -23.46 5.76
CA CYS A 111 -25.05 -23.68 6.64
C CYS A 111 -23.94 -22.64 6.40
N SER A 112 -23.18 -22.31 7.45
CA SER A 112 -22.07 -21.36 7.39
C SER A 112 -21.06 -21.69 6.30
N ASP A 113 -20.79 -22.97 6.05
CA ASP A 113 -19.86 -23.39 4.99
C ASP A 113 -20.37 -23.01 3.59
N CYS A 114 -21.66 -23.16 3.33
CA CYS A 114 -22.27 -22.80 2.04
C CYS A 114 -22.32 -21.29 1.85
N ILE A 115 -22.66 -20.54 2.91
CA ILE A 115 -22.60 -19.08 2.86
C ILE A 115 -21.17 -18.59 2.67
N GLY A 116 -20.19 -19.17 3.36
CA GLY A 116 -18.79 -18.83 3.21
C GLY A 116 -18.30 -19.01 1.78
N LYS A 117 -18.63 -20.17 1.16
CA LYS A 117 -18.32 -20.42 -0.26
C LYS A 117 -19.03 -19.47 -1.21
N HIS A 118 -20.31 -19.16 -0.95
CA HIS A 118 -21.07 -18.21 -1.77
C HIS A 118 -20.49 -16.81 -1.70
N VAL A 119 -20.18 -16.31 -0.50
CA VAL A 119 -19.52 -15.02 -0.28
C VAL A 119 -18.18 -15.00 -1.00
N ALA A 120 -17.33 -16.02 -0.78
CA ALA A 120 -16.02 -16.10 -1.43
C ALA A 120 -16.13 -16.04 -2.96
N ALA A 121 -17.02 -16.83 -3.56
CA ALA A 121 -17.24 -16.84 -5.00
C ALA A 121 -17.76 -15.49 -5.52
N LYS A 122 -18.67 -14.82 -4.79
CA LYS A 122 -19.17 -13.49 -5.18
C LYS A 122 -18.10 -12.42 -5.12
N VAL A 123 -17.27 -12.45 -4.08
CA VAL A 123 -16.15 -11.51 -3.94
C VAL A 123 -15.09 -11.76 -5.02
N GLU A 124 -14.83 -13.02 -5.39
CA GLU A 124 -13.96 -13.40 -6.51
C GLU A 124 -14.48 -12.84 -7.85
N ASP A 125 -15.80 -12.85 -8.06
CA ASP A 125 -16.48 -12.19 -9.18
C ASP A 125 -16.47 -10.64 -9.11
N SER A 126 -15.72 -10.04 -8.18
CA SER A 126 -15.70 -8.60 -7.89
C SER A 126 -17.05 -8.02 -7.46
N ILE A 127 -17.92 -8.85 -6.87
CA ILE A 127 -19.21 -8.44 -6.30
C ILE A 127 -19.05 -8.32 -4.78
N THR A 128 -18.89 -7.10 -4.31
CA THR A 128 -18.77 -6.76 -2.88
C THR A 128 -20.13 -6.72 -2.17
N LYS A 129 -21.20 -6.35 -2.88
CA LYS A 129 -22.58 -6.38 -2.37
C LYS A 129 -23.18 -7.77 -2.54
N VAL A 130 -22.87 -8.67 -1.60
CA VAL A 130 -23.35 -10.05 -1.63
C VAL A 130 -24.81 -10.15 -1.17
N THR A 131 -25.66 -10.80 -1.97
CA THR A 131 -27.06 -11.09 -1.61
C THR A 131 -27.25 -12.54 -1.17
N CYS A 132 -28.39 -12.81 -0.53
CA CYS A 132 -28.82 -14.15 -0.13
C CYS A 132 -28.79 -15.12 -1.34
N PRO A 133 -28.31 -16.37 -1.16
CA PRO A 133 -28.27 -17.37 -2.24
C PRO A 133 -29.64 -17.81 -2.78
N ALA A 134 -30.72 -17.54 -2.03
CA ALA A 134 -32.06 -17.94 -2.40
C ALA A 134 -32.50 -17.29 -3.72
N LEU A 135 -33.20 -18.07 -4.56
CA LEU A 135 -33.74 -17.59 -5.83
C LEU A 135 -34.67 -16.40 -5.60
N ASN A 136 -34.45 -15.31 -6.34
CA ASN A 136 -35.21 -14.05 -6.25
C ASN A 136 -35.20 -13.39 -4.86
N CYS A 137 -34.16 -13.64 -4.04
CA CYS A 137 -33.99 -12.94 -2.78
C CYS A 137 -32.96 -11.81 -2.92
N GLU A 138 -33.40 -10.58 -2.71
CA GLU A 138 -32.56 -9.37 -2.77
C GLU A 138 -31.99 -8.96 -1.40
N ALA A 139 -32.18 -9.79 -0.37
CA ALA A 139 -31.66 -9.52 0.96
C ALA A 139 -30.13 -9.50 0.92
N VAL A 140 -29.54 -8.35 1.26
CA VAL A 140 -28.08 -8.17 1.33
C VAL A 140 -27.56 -8.81 2.61
N LEU A 141 -26.46 -9.55 2.48
CA LEU A 141 -25.73 -10.11 3.60
C LEU A 141 -24.82 -9.03 4.19
N GLU A 142 -24.97 -8.75 5.48
CA GLU A 142 -24.14 -7.77 6.18
C GLU A 142 -22.86 -8.43 6.69
N LEU A 143 -21.73 -7.73 6.52
CA LEU A 143 -20.41 -8.23 6.93
C LEU A 143 -20.39 -8.54 8.43
N GLU A 144 -20.89 -7.64 9.29
CA GLU A 144 -20.98 -7.84 10.74
C GLU A 144 -21.73 -9.12 11.14
N THR A 145 -22.84 -9.45 10.48
CA THR A 145 -23.56 -10.71 10.75
C THR A 145 -22.77 -11.92 10.30
N CYS A 146 -22.05 -11.78 9.18
CA CYS A 146 -21.21 -12.85 8.63
C CYS A 146 -19.93 -13.08 9.47
N ARG A 147 -19.35 -12.05 10.09
CA ARG A 147 -18.15 -12.16 10.95
C ARG A 147 -18.28 -13.19 12.06
N VAL A 148 -19.47 -13.34 12.62
CA VAL A 148 -19.72 -14.25 13.75
C VAL A 148 -19.79 -15.72 13.31
N LYS A 149 -20.05 -15.97 12.02
CA LYS A 149 -20.41 -17.30 11.50
C LYS A 149 -19.46 -17.83 10.43
N LEU A 150 -18.72 -16.96 9.76
CA LEU A 150 -17.78 -17.32 8.71
C LEU A 150 -16.34 -17.35 9.23
N SER A 151 -15.48 -18.09 8.54
CA SER A 151 -14.05 -18.14 8.81
C SER A 151 -13.40 -16.76 8.59
N LYS A 152 -12.38 -16.45 9.40
CA LYS A 152 -11.60 -15.22 9.28
C LYS A 152 -11.07 -14.97 7.86
N GLU A 153 -10.59 -15.99 7.17
CA GLU A 153 -10.05 -15.89 5.81
C GLU A 153 -11.05 -15.30 4.80
N VAL A 154 -12.32 -15.74 4.84
CA VAL A 154 -13.38 -15.24 3.95
C VAL A 154 -13.74 -13.79 4.29
N ILE A 155 -13.73 -13.45 5.58
CA ILE A 155 -14.02 -12.09 6.05
C ILE A 155 -12.90 -11.13 5.63
N ASP A 156 -11.65 -11.49 5.88
CA ASP A 156 -10.47 -10.69 5.50
C ASP A 156 -10.46 -10.46 3.98
N PHE A 157 -10.78 -11.49 3.19
CA PHE A 157 -10.88 -11.38 1.74
C PHE A 157 -12.01 -10.44 1.29
N TRP A 158 -13.18 -10.51 1.94
CA TRP A 158 -14.30 -9.64 1.63
C TRP A 158 -14.02 -8.17 2.03
N GLU A 159 -13.37 -7.96 3.18
CA GLU A 159 -12.92 -6.63 3.61
C GLU A 159 -11.93 -6.01 2.63
N GLU A 160 -10.94 -6.78 2.17
CA GLU A 160 -9.97 -6.30 1.21
C GLU A 160 -10.65 -5.86 -0.09
N ALA A 161 -11.64 -6.63 -0.57
CA ALA A 161 -12.42 -6.27 -1.75
C ALA A 161 -13.26 -4.99 -1.54
N LEU A 162 -13.88 -4.83 -0.37
CA LEU A 162 -14.61 -3.60 -0.02
C LEU A 162 -13.67 -2.38 0.04
N CYS A 163 -12.48 -2.54 0.63
CA CYS A 163 -11.47 -1.49 0.66
C CYS A 163 -11.02 -1.08 -0.76
N LYS A 164 -10.83 -2.06 -1.65
CA LYS A 164 -10.47 -1.82 -3.05
C LYS A 164 -11.58 -1.15 -3.86
N GLU A 165 -12.84 -1.46 -3.59
CA GLU A 165 -13.97 -0.78 -4.23
C GLU A 165 -14.10 0.68 -3.76
N LEU A 166 -13.89 0.90 -2.45
CA LEU A 166 -14.06 2.22 -1.84
C LEU A 166 -12.91 3.18 -2.18
N ILE A 167 -11.69 2.66 -2.27
CA ILE A 167 -10.48 3.46 -2.50
C ILE A 167 -10.08 3.26 -3.97
N SER A 168 -10.37 4.27 -4.81
CA SER A 168 -9.90 4.25 -6.20
C SER A 168 -8.37 4.25 -6.23
N ALA A 169 -7.76 3.51 -7.17
CA ALA A 169 -6.31 3.55 -7.39
C ALA A 169 -5.78 4.99 -7.61
N SER A 170 -6.63 5.89 -8.12
CA SER A 170 -6.30 7.31 -8.29
C SER A 170 -6.16 8.09 -6.98
N GLN A 171 -6.57 7.51 -5.85
CA GLN A 171 -6.50 8.10 -4.52
C GLN A 171 -5.32 7.53 -3.73
N MET A 172 -4.62 6.54 -4.26
CA MET A 172 -3.49 5.90 -3.59
C MET A 172 -2.18 6.50 -4.08
N PHE A 173 -1.33 6.91 -3.16
CA PHE A 173 0.00 7.42 -3.46
C PHE A 173 0.99 6.99 -2.37
N TYR A 174 2.28 7.08 -2.66
CA TYR A 174 3.32 6.73 -1.70
C TYR A 174 3.83 7.96 -0.97
N CYS A 175 4.23 7.75 0.28
CA CYS A 175 4.97 8.73 1.06
C CYS A 175 6.22 9.16 0.26
N PRO A 176 6.46 10.48 0.08
CA PRO A 176 7.53 10.98 -0.79
C PRO A 176 8.94 10.79 -0.21
N PHE A 177 9.04 10.37 1.04
CA PHE A 177 10.31 10.12 1.69
C PHE A 177 10.76 8.68 1.43
N ARG A 178 11.93 8.52 0.78
CA ARG A 178 12.46 7.23 0.30
C ARG A 178 12.70 6.20 1.41
N ASP A 179 13.00 6.66 2.61
CA ASP A 179 13.19 5.85 3.81
C ASP A 179 11.86 5.42 4.46
N CYS A 180 10.72 5.92 3.97
CA CYS A 180 9.40 5.53 4.46
C CYS A 180 8.58 4.81 3.38
N SER A 181 8.34 5.46 2.24
CA SER A 181 7.57 4.93 1.09
C SER A 181 6.26 4.20 1.44
N ALA A 182 5.65 4.54 2.57
CA ALA A 182 4.39 3.95 2.99
C ALA A 182 3.26 4.33 2.03
N MET A 183 2.34 3.41 1.77
CA MET A 183 1.17 3.64 0.93
C MET A 183 0.13 4.44 1.70
N LEU A 184 -0.35 5.54 1.10
CA LEU A 184 -1.30 6.49 1.68
C LEU A 184 -2.52 6.61 0.76
N ALA A 185 -3.69 6.87 1.35
CA ALA A 185 -4.91 7.17 0.62
C ALA A 185 -5.26 8.65 0.82
N ALA A 186 -5.57 9.34 -0.27
CA ALA A 186 -6.05 10.72 -0.26
C ALA A 186 -7.47 10.76 0.35
N GLY A 187 -7.67 11.60 1.36
CA GLY A 187 -8.99 11.82 1.95
C GLY A 187 -9.97 12.42 0.93
N ASN A 188 -11.23 12.00 1.00
CA ASN A 188 -12.33 12.47 0.14
C ASN A 188 -12.89 13.85 0.54
N GLU A 189 -12.21 14.58 1.42
CA GLU A 189 -12.80 15.70 2.14
C GLU A 189 -12.53 17.00 1.39
N GLY A 190 -13.62 17.60 0.90
CA GLY A 190 -13.64 18.79 0.08
C GLY A 190 -13.06 20.01 0.78
N GLU A 191 -11.77 20.20 0.60
CA GLU A 191 -10.99 21.44 0.45
C GLU A 191 -9.60 20.94 0.05
N ALA A 192 -8.88 21.64 -0.81
CA ALA A 192 -7.56 21.19 -1.27
C ALA A 192 -6.54 21.30 -0.11
N ILE A 193 -6.62 20.39 0.86
CA ILE A 193 -5.63 20.24 1.92
C ILE A 193 -4.34 19.83 1.22
N THR A 194 -3.45 20.80 1.04
CA THR A 194 -2.15 20.58 0.42
C THR A 194 -1.14 20.12 1.46
N GLU A 195 -1.19 20.66 2.68
CA GLU A 195 -0.32 20.25 3.78
C GLU A 195 -0.86 18.99 4.47
N SER A 196 -0.06 17.93 4.53
CA SER A 196 -0.46 16.69 5.20
C SER A 196 0.72 16.05 5.91
N GLU A 197 0.44 15.31 6.98
CA GLU A 197 1.45 14.59 7.76
C GLU A 197 1.37 13.09 7.46
N CYS A 198 2.52 12.46 7.22
CA CYS A 198 2.55 11.02 7.03
C CYS A 198 2.31 10.29 8.37
N PRO A 199 1.32 9.39 8.50
CA PRO A 199 1.04 8.69 9.76
C PRO A 199 2.12 7.68 10.17
N PHE A 200 3.04 7.33 9.27
CA PHE A 200 4.11 6.37 9.53
C PHE A 200 5.43 7.03 9.92
N CYS A 201 5.78 8.15 9.29
CA CYS A 201 7.05 8.84 9.53
C CYS A 201 6.90 10.25 10.11
N TYR A 202 5.67 10.73 10.32
CA TYR A 202 5.33 12.01 10.95
C TYR A 202 5.98 13.24 10.29
N ARG A 203 6.34 13.11 9.01
CA ARG A 203 6.91 14.21 8.22
C ARG A 203 5.83 14.83 7.35
N LEU A 204 5.88 16.16 7.26
CA LEU A 204 4.98 16.95 6.44
C LEU A 204 5.32 16.79 4.95
N PHE A 205 4.29 16.66 4.14
CA PHE A 205 4.37 16.57 2.69
C PHE A 205 3.23 17.35 2.03
N CYS A 206 3.41 17.66 0.75
CA CYS A 206 2.34 18.21 -0.07
C CYS A 206 1.50 17.09 -0.68
N ALA A 207 0.23 16.93 -0.28
CA ALA A 207 -0.67 15.90 -0.82
C ALA A 207 -1.04 16.12 -2.29
N ARG A 208 -0.96 17.37 -2.78
CA ARG A 208 -1.22 17.70 -4.19
C ARG A 208 -0.01 17.40 -5.08
N CYS A 209 1.19 17.77 -4.64
CA CYS A 209 2.43 17.57 -5.40
C CYS A 209 3.07 16.19 -5.17
N CYS A 210 2.69 15.49 -4.10
CA CYS A 210 3.32 14.24 -3.65
C CYS A 210 4.85 14.37 -3.43
N VAL A 211 5.27 15.44 -2.75
CA VAL A 211 6.67 15.78 -2.45
C VAL A 211 6.81 16.26 -1.00
N PRO A 212 8.03 16.33 -0.43
CA PRO A 212 8.24 16.95 0.88
C PRO A 212 7.63 18.35 0.95
N TRP A 213 7.14 18.74 2.14
CA TRP A 213 6.41 19.99 2.30
C TRP A 213 7.24 21.21 1.88
N HIS A 214 6.64 22.07 1.06
CA HIS A 214 7.26 23.27 0.52
C HIS A 214 6.55 24.53 1.05
N SER A 215 6.72 24.78 2.35
CA SER A 215 6.12 25.92 3.04
C SER A 215 6.42 27.25 2.34
N GLY A 216 5.40 28.08 2.15
CA GLY A 216 5.56 29.45 1.65
C GLY A 216 5.66 29.59 0.13
N ILE A 217 5.78 28.47 -0.58
CA ILE A 217 5.78 28.41 -2.04
C ILE A 217 4.51 27.70 -2.50
N GLU A 218 3.79 28.33 -3.43
CA GLU A 218 2.60 27.73 -4.05
C GLU A 218 2.99 26.52 -4.92
N CYS A 219 2.09 25.54 -5.03
CA CYS A 219 2.36 24.30 -5.77
C CYS A 219 2.78 24.59 -7.22
N GLU A 220 2.12 25.55 -7.86
CA GLU A 220 2.37 25.98 -9.24
C GLU A 220 3.81 26.47 -9.39
N VAL A 221 4.27 27.34 -8.49
CA VAL A 221 5.65 27.86 -8.48
C VAL A 221 6.64 26.74 -8.19
N PHE A 222 6.33 25.84 -7.24
CA PHE A 222 7.20 24.72 -6.90
C PHE A 222 7.45 23.79 -8.10
N GLN A 223 6.42 23.53 -8.91
CA GLN A 223 6.53 22.67 -10.09
C GLN A 223 7.38 23.30 -11.22
N GLU A 224 7.49 24.62 -11.27
CA GLU A 224 8.35 25.34 -12.22
C GLU A 224 9.82 25.38 -11.81
N LEU A 225 10.15 25.09 -10.54
CA LEU A 225 11.52 25.05 -10.05
C LEU A 225 12.29 23.87 -10.66
N ASN A 226 13.58 24.07 -10.91
CA ASN A 226 14.48 22.98 -11.27
C ASN A 226 14.75 22.07 -10.06
N GLU A 227 15.22 20.84 -10.29
CA GLU A 227 15.51 19.88 -9.21
C GLU A 227 16.52 20.41 -8.19
N ASP A 228 17.51 21.17 -8.64
CA ASP A 228 18.54 21.80 -7.81
C ASP A 228 18.01 22.97 -6.96
N GLU A 229 16.79 23.46 -7.22
CA GLU A 229 16.14 24.53 -6.45
C GLU A 229 15.05 24.00 -5.48
N ARG A 230 14.81 22.68 -5.47
CA ARG A 230 13.78 22.03 -4.63
C ARG A 230 14.34 21.49 -3.32
N GLY A 231 15.63 21.67 -3.07
CA GLY A 231 16.27 21.29 -1.82
C GLY A 231 15.66 22.02 -0.63
N ARG A 232 15.59 21.36 0.53
CA ARG A 232 15.02 21.95 1.76
C ARG A 232 15.62 23.34 2.05
N GLU A 233 16.94 23.46 1.94
CA GLU A 233 17.67 24.70 2.20
C GLU A 233 17.29 25.80 1.22
N ASP A 234 17.13 25.46 -0.07
CA ASP A 234 16.70 26.41 -1.10
C ASP A 234 15.27 26.89 -0.87
N LEU A 235 14.35 25.98 -0.52
CA LEU A 235 12.98 26.35 -0.15
C LEU A 235 12.95 27.29 1.06
N MET A 236 13.79 27.05 2.07
CA MET A 236 13.92 27.94 3.22
C MET A 236 14.45 29.32 2.84
N VAL A 237 15.45 29.40 1.93
CA VAL A 237 15.96 30.67 1.41
C VAL A 237 14.88 31.42 0.62
N MET A 238 14.07 30.71 -0.17
CA MET A 238 12.97 31.30 -0.93
C MET A 238 11.90 31.89 -0.02
N GLU A 239 11.58 31.23 1.09
CA GLU A 239 10.62 31.76 2.05
C GLU A 239 11.14 33.02 2.74
N ILE A 240 12.40 33.01 3.20
CA ILE A 240 13.04 34.21 3.76
C ILE A 240 13.09 35.33 2.72
N ALA A 241 13.39 35.00 1.46
CA ALA A 241 13.42 35.98 0.39
C ALA A 241 12.04 36.62 0.14
N LYS A 242 10.96 35.84 0.25
CA LYS A 242 9.59 36.34 0.16
C LYS A 242 9.26 37.29 1.31
N GLU A 243 9.57 36.89 2.56
CA GLU A 243 9.36 37.72 3.76
C GLU A 243 10.16 39.04 3.70
N LYS A 244 11.43 38.97 3.28
CA LYS A 244 12.34 40.11 3.19
C LYS A 244 12.19 40.91 1.89
N LYS A 245 11.28 40.51 1.00
CA LYS A 245 11.12 41.07 -0.35
C LYS A 245 12.45 41.15 -1.12
N TRP A 246 13.28 40.11 -1.06
CA TRP A 246 14.48 39.99 -1.88
C TRP A 246 14.12 39.80 -3.36
N SER A 247 14.98 40.27 -4.27
CA SER A 247 14.77 40.08 -5.73
C SER A 247 15.75 39.06 -6.29
N ARG A 248 15.31 38.23 -7.24
CA ARG A 248 16.23 37.36 -7.99
C ARG A 248 16.86 38.10 -9.15
N CYS A 249 18.15 37.88 -9.40
CA CYS A 249 18.80 38.39 -10.60
C CYS A 249 18.20 37.71 -11.85
N PRO A 250 17.76 38.44 -12.89
CA PRO A 250 17.16 37.82 -14.06
C PRO A 250 18.10 36.90 -14.85
N ASN A 251 19.41 37.17 -14.76
CA ASN A 251 20.47 36.47 -15.50
C ASN A 251 20.98 35.22 -14.76
N CYS A 252 21.44 35.36 -13.51
CA CYS A 252 22.02 34.24 -12.75
C CYS A 252 21.09 33.65 -11.68
N LYS A 253 19.88 34.22 -11.52
CA LYS A 253 18.84 33.75 -10.60
C LYS A 253 19.20 33.72 -9.11
N PHE A 254 20.37 34.20 -8.70
CA PHE A 254 20.67 34.41 -7.27
C PHE A 254 19.81 35.51 -6.65
N TYR A 255 19.40 35.29 -5.39
CA TYR A 255 18.76 36.30 -4.57
C TYR A 255 19.72 37.45 -4.25
N VAL A 256 19.20 38.67 -4.33
CA VAL A 256 19.90 39.90 -4.00
C VAL A 256 19.09 40.63 -2.95
N GLU A 257 19.73 40.95 -1.84
CA GLU A 257 19.20 41.84 -0.82
C GLU A 257 19.52 43.30 -1.19
N ARG A 258 18.53 44.19 -1.08
CA ARG A 258 18.73 45.63 -1.14
C ARG A 258 18.60 46.22 0.25
N THR A 259 19.71 46.72 0.80
CA THR A 259 19.73 47.38 2.11
C THR A 259 19.18 48.81 2.02
N GLU A 260 19.72 49.63 1.12
CA GLU A 260 19.35 51.04 0.96
C GLU A 260 19.54 51.52 -0.49
N GLY A 261 18.99 52.70 -0.83
CA GLY A 261 19.26 53.39 -2.09
C GLY A 261 18.24 53.15 -3.21
N CYS A 262 18.69 53.32 -4.45
CA CYS A 262 17.84 53.34 -5.64
C CYS A 262 17.47 51.91 -6.13
N PRO A 263 16.46 51.75 -7.00
CA PRO A 263 16.08 50.44 -7.55
C PRO A 263 17.03 49.89 -8.61
N HIS A 264 18.07 50.62 -9.02
CA HIS A 264 19.11 50.11 -9.93
C HIS A 264 20.11 49.26 -9.15
N ILE A 265 20.21 47.97 -9.48
CA ILE A 265 21.10 47.02 -8.82
C ILE A 265 22.03 46.38 -9.83
N THR A 266 23.30 46.22 -9.44
CA THR A 266 24.30 45.44 -10.17
C THR A 266 24.55 44.15 -9.41
N CYS A 267 24.22 43.00 -10.01
CA CYS A 267 24.45 41.69 -9.42
C CYS A 267 25.94 41.33 -9.38
N ARG A 268 26.32 40.34 -8.56
CA ARG A 268 27.67 39.74 -8.55
C ARG A 268 28.09 39.15 -9.91
N CYS A 269 27.13 38.72 -10.73
CA CYS A 269 27.37 38.31 -12.12
C CYS A 269 27.52 39.48 -13.11
N SER A 270 27.65 40.71 -12.59
CA SER A 270 27.75 41.98 -13.34
C SER A 270 26.50 42.39 -14.13
N PHE A 271 25.40 41.64 -14.05
CA PHE A 271 24.13 42.02 -14.69
C PHE A 271 23.45 43.16 -13.94
N GLN A 272 23.03 44.19 -14.67
CA GLN A 272 22.32 45.34 -14.13
C GLN A 272 20.81 45.22 -14.38
N PHE A 273 20.02 45.36 -13.33
CA PHE A 273 18.57 45.19 -13.39
C PHE A 273 17.85 46.11 -12.41
N CYS A 274 16.55 46.29 -12.64
CA CYS A 274 15.70 46.96 -11.68
C CYS A 274 15.23 46.00 -10.59
N TYR A 275 15.45 46.36 -9.33
CA TYR A 275 15.02 45.59 -8.18
C TYR A 275 13.49 45.47 -8.05
N GLY A 276 12.74 46.45 -8.58
CA GLY A 276 11.28 46.51 -8.51
C GLY A 276 10.59 45.55 -9.46
N CYS A 277 10.90 45.65 -10.75
CA CYS A 277 10.24 44.90 -11.83
C CYS A 277 11.07 43.72 -12.38
N GLU A 278 12.25 43.46 -11.80
CA GLU A 278 13.12 42.34 -12.17
C GLU A 278 13.49 42.30 -13.66
N SER A 279 13.51 43.46 -14.30
CA SER A 279 13.84 43.62 -15.72
C SER A 279 15.23 44.23 -15.91
N LYS A 280 15.86 43.95 -17.07
CA LYS A 280 17.17 44.51 -17.43
C LYS A 280 17.15 46.03 -17.33
N TRP A 281 18.18 46.62 -16.73
CA TRP A 281 18.29 48.07 -16.62
C TRP A 281 18.61 48.68 -18.00
N THR A 282 17.86 49.71 -18.38
CA THR A 282 18.04 50.48 -19.62
C THR A 282 17.97 51.97 -19.30
N GLU A 283 18.57 52.83 -20.11
CA GLU A 283 18.60 54.29 -19.87
C GLU A 283 17.22 54.92 -19.72
N ASN A 284 16.19 54.34 -20.35
CA ASN A 284 14.80 54.83 -20.28
C ASN A 284 14.01 54.29 -19.08
N HIS A 285 14.65 53.52 -18.18
CA HIS A 285 13.97 52.91 -17.04
C HIS A 285 13.99 53.85 -15.83
N HIS A 286 12.93 54.65 -15.67
CA HIS A 286 12.78 55.60 -14.56
C HIS A 286 11.54 55.33 -13.72
N GLY A 287 11.64 55.49 -12.39
CA GLY A 287 10.48 55.60 -11.50
C GLY A 287 9.78 54.30 -11.09
N CYS A 288 10.49 53.17 -11.06
CA CYS A 288 9.89 51.91 -10.59
C CYS A 288 9.92 51.82 -9.05
N SER A 289 8.74 51.88 -8.45
CA SER A 289 8.49 51.59 -7.04
C SER A 289 7.94 50.18 -6.92
N ARG A 290 8.40 49.43 -5.91
CA ARG A 290 7.92 48.07 -5.60
C ARG A 290 6.86 48.22 -4.49
N ASP A 291 5.64 47.76 -4.73
CA ASP A 291 4.57 47.74 -3.73
C ASP A 291 4.84 46.71 -2.60
#